data_AF-A0A350PGW6-F1
#
_entry.id   AF-A0A350PGW6-F1
#
_cell.length_a   1.000
_cell.length_b   1.000
_cell.length_c   1.000
_cell.angle_alpha   90.00
_cell.angle_beta   90.00
_cell.angle_gamma   90.00
#
_symmetry.space_group_name_H-M   'P 1'
#
loop_
_entity.id
_entity.type
_entity.pdbx_description
1 polymer ?
#
loop_
_entity_poly.entity_id
_entity_poly.type
_entity_poly.pdbx_seq_one_letter_code
_entity_poly.pdbx_strand_id
1 'polypeptide(L)'
;MRFQFLLILFLLISCSTWKESLVQFGSKEDAIENSILDFTHSKLFNSDSVVYVIVEDTLHSIKREYEHEYSYRLVPDEPYNHLIGITIIGDHLNTYYAEEFEEEDSRVPTNYSIVDGKLFLWWDDNRELSEDVIDQLYKFNLVVSMDEAMFVTNHEKAAKYYLCRNRISRYKKVVNKSAIGSDIPKLNCP
;
A
#
# COMPACT_ATOMS: atom_id res chain seq x y z
N MET A 1 -12.81 -28.77 51.12
CA MET A 1 -12.16 -27.57 50.55
C MET A 1 -11.50 -27.99 49.25
N ARG A 2 -12.17 -27.78 48.10
CA ARG A 2 -11.84 -26.73 47.11
C ARG A 2 -10.38 -26.78 46.63
N PHE A 3 -10.14 -27.52 45.55
CA PHE A 3 -8.96 -27.38 44.69
C PHE A 3 -9.46 -27.20 43.25
N GLN A 4 -9.92 -26.00 42.95
CA GLN A 4 -10.09 -25.47 41.60
C GLN A 4 -9.39 -24.11 41.60
N PHE A 5 -8.90 -23.70 40.44
CA PHE A 5 -8.17 -22.46 40.12
C PHE A 5 -6.64 -22.56 40.18
N LEU A 6 -6.05 -23.08 39.10
CA LEU A 6 -4.77 -22.57 38.59
C LEU A 6 -4.61 -22.97 37.11
N LEU A 7 -5.49 -22.46 36.25
CA LEU A 7 -5.35 -22.59 34.80
C LEU A 7 -5.95 -21.38 34.07
N ILE A 8 -5.66 -20.17 34.54
CA ILE A 8 -6.05 -18.93 33.86
C ILE A 8 -4.95 -17.89 34.09
N LEU A 9 -3.78 -18.06 33.48
CA LEU A 9 -2.76 -16.99 33.46
C LEU A 9 -1.79 -17.05 32.26
N PHE A 10 -2.26 -17.49 31.09
CA PHE A 10 -1.47 -17.47 29.84
C PHE A 10 -2.17 -16.75 28.67
N LEU A 11 -3.20 -15.94 28.94
CA LEU A 11 -4.02 -15.31 27.88
C LEU A 11 -3.78 -13.80 27.66
N LEU A 12 -2.76 -13.18 28.27
CA LEU A 12 -2.64 -11.71 28.26
C LEU A 12 -1.32 -11.13 27.73
N ILE A 13 -0.63 -11.83 26.83
CA ILE A 13 0.49 -11.22 26.07
C ILE A 13 0.22 -11.37 24.57
N SER A 14 -0.89 -10.81 24.09
CA SER A 14 -1.02 -10.51 22.65
C SER A 14 -0.41 -9.12 22.37
N CYS A 15 0.85 -8.93 22.76
CA CYS A 15 1.62 -7.84 22.15
C CYS A 15 1.89 -8.30 20.71
N SER A 16 1.62 -7.44 19.72
CA SER A 16 1.80 -7.80 18.31
C SER A 16 3.30 -7.96 18.02
N THR A 17 3.81 -9.18 18.17
CA THR A 17 5.23 -9.54 18.00
C THR A 17 5.76 -9.14 16.62
N TRP A 18 4.90 -9.11 15.61
CA TRP A 18 5.27 -8.71 14.25
C TRP A 18 5.80 -7.27 14.16
N LYS A 19 5.41 -6.36 15.07
CA LYS A 19 5.93 -4.98 15.07
C LYS A 19 7.42 -4.91 15.41
N GLU A 20 7.94 -5.90 16.11
CA GLU A 20 9.37 -6.01 16.43
C GLU A 20 10.19 -6.34 15.17
N SER A 21 9.55 -6.92 14.15
CA SER A 21 10.16 -7.23 12.85
C SER A 21 10.27 -6.00 11.94
N LEU A 22 9.69 -4.86 12.30
CA LEU A 22 9.76 -3.64 11.49
C LEU A 22 11.18 -3.08 11.46
N VAL A 23 11.68 -2.80 10.26
CA VAL A 23 12.96 -2.13 10.05
C VAL A 23 12.88 -0.71 10.64
N GLN A 24 13.84 -0.33 11.48
CA GLN A 24 13.77 0.96 12.16
C GLN A 24 14.13 2.14 11.26
N PHE A 25 15.18 1.96 10.47
CA PHE A 25 15.82 2.94 9.58
C PHE A 25 16.11 2.25 8.27
N GLY A 26 15.81 2.87 7.14
CA GLY A 26 15.90 2.20 5.84
C GLY A 26 15.53 3.08 4.66
N SER A 27 15.53 2.49 3.47
CA SER A 27 15.15 3.12 2.21
C SER A 27 13.64 3.23 2.02
N LYS A 28 13.23 3.67 0.82
CA LYS A 28 11.85 3.65 0.35
C LYS A 28 11.31 2.21 0.31
N GLU A 29 12.13 1.25 -0.12
CA GLU A 29 11.79 -0.17 -0.19
C GLU A 29 11.54 -0.73 1.21
N ASP A 30 12.38 -0.43 2.20
CA ASP A 30 12.15 -0.84 3.58
C ASP A 30 10.84 -0.24 4.15
N ALA A 31 10.47 0.98 3.73
CA ALA A 31 9.21 1.61 4.10
C ALA A 31 8.00 0.90 3.47
N ILE A 32 8.12 0.46 2.20
CA ILE A 32 7.13 -0.38 1.50
C ILE A 32 6.95 -1.70 2.22
N GLU A 33 8.04 -2.42 2.49
CA GLU A 33 8.02 -3.71 3.16
C GLU A 33 7.41 -3.62 4.57
N ASN A 34 7.79 -2.60 5.35
CA ASN A 34 7.18 -2.33 6.65
C ASN A 34 5.67 -2.08 6.56
N SER A 35 5.22 -1.36 5.52
CA SER A 35 3.81 -1.06 5.29
C SER A 35 3.02 -2.29 4.86
N ILE A 36 3.60 -3.14 4.01
CA ILE A 36 3.04 -4.44 3.62
C ILE A 36 2.93 -5.34 4.85
N LEU A 37 3.97 -5.41 5.69
CA LEU A 37 3.95 -6.21 6.91
C LEU A 37 2.86 -5.77 7.89
N ASP A 38 2.69 -4.47 8.17
CA ASP A 38 1.54 -4.05 8.99
C ASP A 38 0.20 -4.33 8.30
N PHE A 39 0.15 -4.19 6.97
CA PHE A 39 -1.06 -4.42 6.20
C PHE A 39 -1.55 -5.86 6.29
N THR A 40 -0.66 -6.85 6.31
CA THR A 40 -1.03 -8.28 6.45
C THR A 40 -1.74 -8.57 7.77
N HIS A 41 -1.52 -7.74 8.78
CA HIS A 41 -2.20 -7.79 10.07
C HIS A 41 -3.45 -6.90 10.16
N SER A 42 -3.94 -6.39 9.03
CA SER A 42 -5.14 -5.55 8.94
C SER A 42 -6.35 -6.34 8.44
N LYS A 43 -7.56 -5.81 8.70
CA LYS A 43 -8.80 -6.41 8.16
C LYS A 43 -8.90 -6.35 6.63
N LEU A 44 -8.23 -5.37 6.02
CA LEU A 44 -8.22 -5.20 4.56
C LEU A 44 -7.37 -6.28 3.86
N PHE A 45 -6.46 -6.95 4.57
CA PHE A 45 -5.67 -8.02 3.97
C PHE A 45 -6.51 -9.14 3.37
N ASN A 46 -7.69 -9.40 3.94
CA ASN A 46 -8.55 -10.49 3.52
C ASN A 46 -9.43 -10.17 2.30
N SER A 47 -9.47 -8.92 1.82
CA SER A 47 -10.35 -8.56 0.70
C SER A 47 -9.82 -9.08 -0.63
N ASP A 48 -8.51 -8.98 -0.86
CA ASP A 48 -7.95 -9.08 -2.21
C ASP A 48 -6.75 -10.01 -2.33
N SER A 49 -6.67 -10.75 -3.44
CA SER A 49 -5.47 -11.52 -3.80
C SER A 49 -4.39 -10.68 -4.46
N VAL A 50 -4.75 -9.53 -5.02
CA VAL A 50 -3.87 -8.60 -5.71
C VAL A 50 -4.04 -7.21 -5.08
N VAL A 51 -2.91 -6.59 -4.76
CA VAL A 51 -2.86 -5.39 -3.94
C VAL A 51 -1.89 -4.40 -4.57
N TYR A 52 -2.31 -3.16 -4.73
CA TYR A 52 -1.45 -2.09 -5.20
C TYR A 52 -0.85 -1.31 -4.04
N VAL A 53 0.43 -0.98 -4.20
CA VAL A 53 1.16 -0.09 -3.31
C VAL A 53 1.54 1.16 -4.09
N ILE A 54 0.92 2.27 -3.73
CA ILE A 54 1.18 3.59 -4.33
C ILE A 54 2.11 4.34 -3.37
N VAL A 55 3.23 4.82 -3.90
CA VAL A 55 4.30 5.43 -3.11
C VAL A 55 4.42 6.90 -3.46
N GLU A 56 4.30 7.74 -2.43
CA GLU A 56 4.56 9.18 -2.48
C GLU A 56 5.87 9.41 -1.72
N ASP A 57 7.02 9.36 -2.42
CA ASP A 57 8.32 9.48 -1.76
C ASP A 57 8.37 10.76 -0.92
N THR A 58 7.98 11.89 -1.50
CA THR A 58 7.66 13.11 -0.75
C THR A 58 6.15 13.28 -0.66
N LEU A 59 5.60 13.09 0.53
CA LEU A 59 4.18 13.31 0.76
C LEU A 59 3.82 14.78 0.54
N HIS A 60 2.75 15.04 -0.20
CA HIS A 60 2.15 16.37 -0.29
C HIS A 60 0.79 16.39 0.41
N SER A 61 0.42 17.52 1.04
CA SER A 61 -1.00 17.78 1.26
C SER A 61 -1.69 17.99 -0.07
N ILE A 62 -3.00 17.78 -0.10
CA ILE A 62 -3.79 18.05 -1.30
C ILE A 62 -4.83 19.13 -1.03
N LYS A 63 -5.11 19.94 -2.04
CA LYS A 63 -6.19 20.93 -2.03
C LYS A 63 -7.14 20.69 -3.17
N ARG A 64 -8.34 21.28 -3.05
CA ARG A 64 -9.32 21.33 -4.13
C ARG A 64 -9.05 22.55 -4.99
N GLU A 65 -8.79 22.32 -6.27
CA GLU A 65 -8.75 23.36 -7.27
C GLU A 65 -10.04 23.28 -8.08
N TYR A 66 -10.88 24.31 -7.96
CA TYR A 66 -12.19 24.37 -8.61
C TYR A 66 -12.02 24.78 -10.07
N GLU A 67 -12.46 23.93 -10.99
CA GLU A 67 -12.50 24.22 -12.42
C GLU A 67 -13.78 25.01 -12.75
N HIS A 68 -14.89 24.60 -12.14
CA HIS A 68 -16.20 25.25 -12.19
C HIS A 68 -16.87 25.22 -10.81
N GLU A 69 -18.06 25.82 -10.67
CA GLU A 69 -18.78 25.97 -9.39
C GLU A 69 -18.97 24.66 -8.61
N TYR A 70 -19.06 23.52 -9.32
CA TYR A 70 -19.29 22.20 -8.72
C TYR A 70 -18.27 21.14 -9.14
N SER A 71 -17.26 21.49 -9.95
CA SER A 71 -16.20 20.57 -10.33
C SER A 71 -14.87 21.04 -9.75
N TYR A 72 -14.17 20.10 -9.11
CA TYR A 72 -12.82 20.33 -8.63
C TYR A 72 -11.96 19.12 -8.92
N ARG A 73 -10.67 19.38 -9.07
CA ARG A 73 -9.63 18.36 -9.05
C ARG A 73 -8.85 18.47 -7.74
N LEU A 74 -8.36 17.33 -7.28
CA LEU A 74 -7.40 17.29 -6.18
C LEU A 74 -6.01 17.53 -6.76
N VAL A 75 -5.30 18.51 -6.23
CA VAL A 75 -3.94 18.84 -6.65
C VAL A 75 -3.01 18.86 -5.45
N PRO A 76 -1.72 18.49 -5.62
CA PRO A 76 -0.70 18.68 -4.60
C PRO A 76 -0.63 20.14 -4.15
N ASP A 77 -0.36 20.36 -2.87
CA ASP A 77 -0.26 21.67 -2.25
C ASP A 77 1.10 21.84 -1.54
N GLU A 78 1.19 21.49 -0.25
CA GLU A 78 2.40 21.70 0.55
C GLU A 78 3.18 20.39 0.73
N PRO A 79 4.50 20.37 0.50
CA PRO A 79 5.32 19.18 0.70
C PRO A 79 5.63 18.94 2.18
N TYR A 80 5.54 17.68 2.59
CA TYR A 80 5.94 17.16 3.90
C TYR A 80 7.21 16.34 3.72
N ASN A 81 8.34 17.01 3.45
CA ASN A 81 9.64 16.38 3.11
C ASN A 81 10.15 15.35 4.14
N HIS A 82 9.68 15.44 5.39
CA HIS A 82 10.03 14.52 6.48
C HIS A 82 9.16 13.25 6.51
N LEU A 83 8.16 13.15 5.64
CA LEU A 83 7.24 12.02 5.54
C LEU A 83 7.32 11.36 4.17
N ILE A 84 7.24 10.03 4.21
CA ILE A 84 6.94 9.18 3.06
C ILE A 84 5.47 8.78 3.19
N GLY A 85 4.72 8.88 2.10
CA GLY A 85 3.34 8.41 2.00
C GLY A 85 3.27 7.05 1.29
N ILE A 86 2.59 6.08 1.88
CA ILE A 86 2.35 4.78 1.23
C ILE A 86 0.86 4.48 1.31
N THR A 87 0.23 4.22 0.17
CA THR A 87 -1.17 3.80 0.09
C THR A 87 -1.22 2.36 -0.38
N ILE A 88 -1.86 1.49 0.40
CA ILE A 88 -2.11 0.10 0.06
C ILE A 88 -3.61 -0.08 -0.16
N ILE A 89 -3.97 -0.50 -1.36
CA ILE A 89 -5.35 -0.70 -1.79
C ILE A 89 -5.48 -2.06 -2.47
N GLY A 90 -6.44 -2.84 -2.01
CA GLY A 90 -6.81 -4.08 -2.69
C GLY A 90 -7.58 -3.75 -3.96
N ASP A 91 -7.34 -4.51 -5.01
CA ASP A 91 -7.97 -4.28 -6.30
C ASP A 91 -8.52 -5.58 -6.87
N HIS A 92 -9.83 -5.55 -7.09
CA HIS A 92 -10.58 -6.69 -7.59
C HIS A 92 -10.55 -6.80 -9.12
N LEU A 93 -10.17 -5.76 -9.87
CA LEU A 93 -10.57 -5.61 -11.28
C LEU A 93 -9.53 -5.01 -12.22
N ASN A 94 -8.34 -4.61 -11.76
CA ASN A 94 -7.30 -4.17 -12.69
C ASN A 94 -6.67 -5.36 -13.42
N THR A 95 -7.03 -5.51 -14.68
CA THR A 95 -6.31 -6.35 -15.64
C THR A 95 -5.47 -5.48 -16.57
N TYR A 96 -4.28 -5.94 -16.88
CA TYR A 96 -3.36 -5.36 -17.85
C TYR A 96 -3.71 -5.86 -19.24
N TYR A 97 -3.81 -4.91 -20.15
CA TYR A 97 -3.87 -5.21 -21.57
C TYR A 97 -2.48 -5.06 -22.18
N ALA A 98 -2.00 -6.13 -22.79
CA ALA A 98 -0.80 -6.10 -23.62
C ALA A 98 -0.84 -7.27 -24.63
N GLU A 99 -0.62 -6.97 -25.92
CA GLU A 99 -0.21 -8.01 -26.88
C GLU A 99 1.26 -8.41 -26.62
N GLU A 100 2.08 -7.45 -26.22
CA GLU A 100 3.45 -7.59 -25.74
C GLU A 100 3.75 -6.47 -24.74
N PHE A 101 4.59 -6.73 -23.75
CA PHE A 101 5.04 -5.72 -22.79
C PHE A 101 6.35 -5.10 -23.28
N GLU A 102 6.41 -3.77 -23.31
CA GLU A 102 7.64 -3.03 -23.61
C GLU A 102 8.42 -2.74 -22.32
N GLU A 103 9.76 -2.64 -22.41
CA GLU A 103 10.64 -2.36 -21.27
C GLU A 103 10.28 -1.05 -20.54
N GLU A 104 9.72 -0.07 -21.25
CA GLU A 104 9.30 1.25 -20.74
C GLU A 104 7.77 1.40 -20.60
N ASP A 105 7.02 0.31 -20.39
CA ASP A 105 5.57 0.39 -20.20
C ASP A 105 5.17 0.91 -18.81
N SER A 106 5.08 2.24 -18.68
CA SER A 106 4.66 2.93 -17.45
C SER A 106 3.30 2.49 -16.89
N ARG A 107 2.46 1.78 -17.66
CA ARG A 107 1.17 1.26 -17.18
C ARG A 107 1.35 0.05 -16.27
N VAL A 108 2.50 -0.61 -16.35
CA VAL A 108 2.77 -1.88 -15.68
C VAL A 108 3.69 -1.65 -14.48
N PRO A 109 3.40 -2.22 -13.31
CA PRO A 109 4.29 -2.18 -12.16
C PRO A 109 5.66 -2.75 -12.51
N THR A 110 6.72 -2.16 -11.98
CA THR A 110 8.10 -2.63 -12.22
C THR A 110 8.64 -3.47 -11.07
N ASN A 111 7.85 -3.65 -10.00
CA ASN A 111 8.26 -4.41 -8.82
C ASN A 111 7.07 -5.09 -8.12
N TYR A 112 7.38 -6.14 -7.36
CA TYR A 112 6.37 -6.92 -6.64
C TYR A 112 6.89 -7.58 -5.36
N SER A 113 5.96 -8.04 -4.53
CA SER A 113 6.21 -8.95 -3.42
C SER A 113 5.05 -9.94 -3.28
N ILE A 114 5.35 -11.17 -2.84
CA ILE A 114 4.34 -12.20 -2.56
C ILE A 114 4.35 -12.49 -1.07
N VAL A 115 3.24 -12.20 -0.39
CA VAL A 115 3.09 -12.41 1.06
C VAL A 115 1.80 -13.17 1.32
N ASP A 116 1.90 -14.33 1.99
CA ASP A 116 0.81 -15.28 2.23
C ASP A 116 -0.04 -15.58 0.98
N GLY A 117 0.62 -15.72 -0.17
CA GLY A 117 -0.01 -16.03 -1.46
C GLY A 117 -0.71 -14.86 -2.14
N LYS A 118 -0.56 -13.63 -1.63
CA LYS A 118 -1.10 -12.41 -2.24
C LYS A 118 -0.01 -11.62 -2.95
N LEU A 119 -0.32 -11.06 -4.10
CA LEU A 119 0.59 -10.27 -4.92
C LEU A 119 0.46 -8.79 -4.57
N PHE A 120 1.57 -8.18 -4.17
CA PHE A 120 1.71 -6.74 -3.97
C PHE A 120 2.48 -6.15 -5.14
N LEU A 121 1.98 -5.08 -5.75
CA LEU A 121 2.54 -4.46 -6.95
C LEU A 121 2.81 -2.96 -6.73
N TRP A 122 3.95 -2.46 -7.22
CA TRP A 122 4.25 -1.02 -7.26
C TRP A 122 5.17 -0.64 -8.41
N TRP A 123 5.20 0.66 -8.69
CA TRP A 123 6.11 1.27 -9.64
C TRP A 123 7.33 1.80 -8.91
N ASP A 124 8.50 1.45 -9.42
CA ASP A 124 9.77 2.05 -9.05
C ASP A 124 10.44 2.62 -10.28
N ASP A 125 10.47 3.96 -10.37
CA ASP A 125 11.00 4.70 -11.52
C ASP A 125 12.51 4.45 -11.76
N ASN A 126 13.21 3.82 -10.82
CA ASN A 126 14.62 3.46 -10.96
C ASN A 126 14.84 2.02 -11.45
N ARG A 127 13.76 1.30 -11.78
CA ARG A 127 13.81 -0.11 -12.19
C ARG A 127 13.02 -0.31 -13.48
N GLU A 128 13.67 -0.86 -14.48
CA GLU A 128 13.04 -1.29 -15.74
C GLU A 128 12.09 -2.47 -15.51
N LEU A 129 11.06 -2.60 -16.37
CA LEU A 129 10.15 -3.74 -16.32
C LEU A 129 10.91 -5.03 -16.63
N SER A 130 10.88 -5.99 -15.71
CA SER A 130 11.61 -7.26 -15.84
C SER A 130 10.67 -8.44 -16.10
N GLU A 131 11.19 -9.47 -16.79
CA GLU A 131 10.44 -10.69 -17.13
C GLU A 131 9.83 -11.37 -15.90
N ASP A 132 10.48 -11.31 -14.73
CA ASP A 132 9.97 -11.93 -13.49
C ASP A 132 8.72 -11.23 -12.96
N VAL A 133 8.56 -9.93 -13.20
CA VAL A 133 7.34 -9.18 -12.86
C VAL A 133 6.22 -9.59 -13.81
N ILE A 134 6.50 -9.62 -15.11
CA ILE A 134 5.56 -10.06 -16.16
C ILE A 134 5.05 -11.48 -15.86
N ASP A 135 5.95 -12.38 -15.49
CA ASP A 135 5.63 -13.75 -15.08
C ASP A 135 4.62 -13.80 -13.91
N GLN A 136 4.72 -12.90 -12.93
CA GLN A 136 3.75 -12.86 -11.84
C GLN A 136 2.39 -12.34 -12.30
N LEU A 137 2.36 -11.36 -13.20
CA LEU A 137 1.10 -10.86 -13.77
C LEU A 137 0.36 -12.01 -14.49
N TYR A 138 1.06 -12.82 -15.27
CA TYR A 138 0.48 -14.02 -15.87
C TYR A 138 0.02 -15.05 -14.84
N LYS A 139 0.84 -15.36 -13.81
CA LYS A 139 0.49 -16.34 -12.76
C LYS A 139 -0.75 -15.95 -11.96
N PHE A 140 -0.96 -14.65 -11.75
CA PHE A 140 -2.13 -14.12 -11.05
C PHE A 140 -3.32 -13.82 -11.98
N ASN A 141 -3.25 -14.22 -13.27
CA ASN A 141 -4.27 -13.99 -14.30
C ASN A 141 -4.64 -12.51 -14.47
N LEU A 142 -3.64 -11.63 -14.36
CA LEU A 142 -3.84 -10.19 -14.50
C LEU A 142 -3.73 -9.70 -15.94
N VAL A 143 -3.33 -10.54 -16.90
CA VAL A 143 -3.19 -10.15 -18.31
C VAL A 143 -4.38 -10.67 -19.11
N VAL A 144 -5.10 -9.78 -19.81
CA VAL A 144 -6.31 -10.13 -20.61
C VAL A 144 -6.23 -9.57 -22.04
N SER A 145 -7.02 -10.15 -22.95
CA SER A 145 -7.19 -9.65 -24.32
C SER A 145 -8.21 -8.49 -24.39
N MET A 146 -8.20 -7.73 -25.50
CA MET A 146 -9.02 -6.52 -25.69
C MET A 146 -10.52 -6.70 -25.43
N ASP A 147 -11.05 -7.89 -25.68
CA ASP A 147 -12.49 -8.17 -25.60
C ASP A 147 -13.00 -8.33 -24.15
N GLU A 148 -12.10 -8.41 -23.17
CA GLU A 148 -12.42 -8.72 -21.77
C GLU A 148 -11.98 -7.64 -20.77
N ALA A 149 -11.32 -6.57 -21.22
CA ALA A 149 -10.84 -5.50 -20.35
C ALA A 149 -11.99 -4.65 -19.80
N MET A 150 -12.29 -4.79 -18.51
CA MET A 150 -13.28 -3.99 -17.80
C MET A 150 -12.61 -3.20 -16.67
N PHE A 151 -12.37 -1.90 -16.88
CA PHE A 151 -11.87 -1.02 -15.83
C PHE A 151 -13.03 -0.57 -14.92
N VAL A 152 -13.23 -1.24 -13.79
CA VAL A 152 -14.12 -0.76 -12.72
C VAL A 152 -13.27 -0.53 -11.48
N THR A 153 -12.82 0.71 -11.29
CA THR A 153 -12.30 1.13 -10.00
C THR A 153 -13.46 1.53 -9.11
N ASN A 154 -13.87 0.63 -8.21
CA ASN A 154 -14.73 1.06 -7.12
C ASN A 154 -13.81 1.69 -6.06
N HIS A 155 -14.05 2.94 -5.67
CA HIS A 155 -13.25 3.58 -4.62
C HIS A 155 -13.51 2.91 -3.26
N GLU A 156 -12.77 1.83 -3.05
CA GLU A 156 -12.66 1.02 -1.85
C GLU A 156 -11.88 1.80 -0.76
N LYS A 157 -11.93 1.30 0.47
CA LYS A 157 -11.12 1.89 1.55
C LYS A 157 -9.66 1.48 1.32
N ALA A 158 -8.75 2.44 1.36
CA ALA A 158 -7.31 2.17 1.31
C ALA A 158 -6.69 2.30 2.71
N ALA A 159 -5.63 1.53 2.97
CA ALA A 159 -4.75 1.73 4.11
C ALA A 159 -3.65 2.71 3.73
N LYS A 160 -3.59 3.84 4.44
CA LYS A 160 -2.63 4.92 4.18
C LYS A 160 -1.66 5.05 5.33
N TYR A 161 -0.38 4.94 5.01
CA TYR A 161 0.73 4.98 5.93
C TYR A 161 1.47 6.30 5.74
N TYR A 162 1.71 6.98 6.86
CA TYR A 162 2.48 8.20 6.95
C TYR A 162 3.71 7.86 7.77
N LEU A 163 4.86 7.68 7.13
CA LEU A 163 6.08 7.19 7.77
C LEU A 163 7.10 8.32 7.91
N CYS A 164 7.80 8.37 9.04
CA CYS A 164 8.91 9.30 9.19
C CYS A 164 10.09 8.86 8.33
N ARG A 165 10.55 9.72 7.41
CA ARG A 165 11.68 9.41 6.50
C ARG A 165 12.92 8.96 7.26
N ASN A 166 13.24 9.63 8.36
CA ASN A 166 14.44 9.33 9.16
C ASN A 166 14.25 8.17 10.16
N ARG A 167 13.05 7.59 10.30
CA ARG A 167 12.77 6.45 11.17
C ARG A 167 11.48 5.76 10.72
N ILE A 168 11.57 4.96 9.67
CA ILE A 168 10.43 4.38 8.95
C ILE A 168 9.54 3.48 9.81
N SER A 169 10.07 2.84 10.86
CA SER A 169 9.26 2.14 11.87
C SER A 169 8.26 3.04 12.62
N ARG A 170 8.50 4.36 12.61
CA ARG A 170 7.60 5.35 13.21
C ARG A 170 6.64 5.87 12.14
N TYR A 171 5.42 5.37 12.20
CA TYR A 171 4.38 5.75 11.25
C TYR A 171 3.01 5.92 11.92
N LYS A 172 2.07 6.46 11.16
CA LYS A 172 0.63 6.37 11.45
C LYS A 172 -0.08 5.72 10.28
N LYS A 173 -1.04 4.84 10.59
CA LYS A 173 -1.96 4.24 9.62
C LYS A 173 -3.34 4.88 9.73
N VAL A 174 -3.92 5.26 8.59
CA VAL A 174 -5.29 5.75 8.46
C VAL A 174 -6.01 4.92 7.40
N VAL A 175 -7.19 4.40 7.71
CA VAL A 175 -7.99 3.60 6.76
C VAL A 175 -9.29 4.33 6.43
N ASN A 176 -9.40 4.87 5.21
CA ASN A 176 -10.63 5.51 4.71
C ASN A 176 -10.61 5.60 3.18
N LYS A 177 -11.60 6.27 2.58
CA LYS A 177 -11.75 6.44 1.13
C LYS A 177 -11.11 7.72 0.56
N SER A 178 -10.69 8.65 1.41
CA SER A 178 -10.06 9.90 0.96
C SER A 178 -8.71 9.61 0.34
N ALA A 179 -8.22 10.48 -0.55
CA ALA A 179 -6.84 10.39 -1.03
C ALA A 179 -5.83 10.55 0.13
N ILE A 180 -4.60 10.07 -0.07
CA ILE A 180 -3.50 10.43 0.82
C ILE A 180 -3.24 11.94 0.70
N GLY A 181 -2.78 12.59 1.78
CA GLY A 181 -2.61 14.04 1.80
C GLY A 181 -3.86 14.88 2.16
N SER A 182 -5.08 14.31 2.15
CA SER A 182 -6.30 15.08 2.55
C SER A 182 -6.32 15.41 4.04
N ASP A 183 -6.03 14.41 4.89
CA ASP A 183 -6.07 14.51 6.35
C ASP A 183 -4.77 13.93 6.92
N ILE A 184 -3.65 14.64 6.73
CA ILE A 184 -2.34 14.19 7.21
C ILE A 184 -2.36 14.13 8.75
N PRO A 185 -2.20 12.95 9.37
CA PRO A 185 -2.26 12.84 10.81
C PRO A 185 -1.01 13.46 11.43
N LYS A 186 -1.18 14.16 12.56
CA LYS A 186 -0.03 14.68 13.33
C LYS A 186 0.91 13.55 13.72
N LEU A 187 2.11 13.51 13.16
CA LEU A 187 3.13 12.51 13.44
C LEU A 187 4.42 13.22 13.80
N ASN A 188 4.91 12.96 15.02
CA ASN A 188 6.17 13.56 15.46
C ASN A 188 7.32 12.71 14.91
N CYS A 189 8.07 13.22 13.95
CA CYS A 189 9.29 12.55 13.52
C CYS A 189 10.47 12.93 14.41
N PRO A 190 11.30 11.94 14.79
CA PRO A 190 12.50 12.18 15.58
C PRO A 190 13.60 12.89 14.77
#